data_AF-A0A2D9DLQ1-F1
#
_entry.id   AF-A0A2D9DLQ1-F1
#
_cell.length_a   1.000
_cell.length_b   1.000
_cell.length_c   1.000
_cell.angle_alpha   90.00
_cell.angle_beta   90.00
_cell.angle_gamma   90.00
#
_symmetry.space_group_name_H-M   'P 1'
#
loop_
_entity.id
_entity.type
_entity.pdbx_description
1 polymer ?
#
loop_
_entity_poly.entity_id
_entity_poly.type
_entity_poly.pdbx_seq_one_letter_code
_entity_poly.pdbx_strand_id
1 'polypeptide(L)'
;EFIDKVLKIDDPVGAISVHGVVGAVGTLLVGVFATDGGLLYGGGFGQLGVQAIGVVSIGAWAMITTFILLSILKAVMGLRVTEKEELEGLDLHEHGIDSYPEFGRDK
;
A
#
# COMPACT_ATOMS: atom_id res chain seq x y z
N GLU A 1 12.47 -0.72 3.53
CA GLU A 1 13.64 0.06 4.04
C GLU A 1 13.37 1.56 4.12
N PHE A 2 13.22 2.29 3.01
CA PHE A 2 12.97 3.75 3.10
C PHE A 2 11.63 4.06 3.80
N ILE A 3 10.54 3.42 3.37
CA ILE A 3 9.19 3.62 3.92
C ILE A 3 9.18 3.21 5.41
N ASP A 4 9.62 2.00 5.71
CA ASP A 4 9.53 1.43 7.06
C ASP A 4 10.53 2.06 8.04
N LYS A 5 11.79 2.23 7.64
CA LYS A 5 12.86 2.64 8.57
C LYS A 5 13.12 4.13 8.60
N VAL A 6 12.94 4.84 7.48
CA VAL A 6 13.19 6.29 7.40
C VAL A 6 11.91 7.08 7.65
N LEU A 7 10.82 6.77 6.92
CA LEU A 7 9.53 7.44 7.11
C LEU A 7 8.78 6.95 8.35
N LYS A 8 9.19 5.81 8.94
CA LYS A 8 8.54 5.19 10.09
C LYS A 8 7.07 4.85 9.84
N ILE A 9 6.77 4.39 8.62
CA ILE A 9 5.45 3.91 8.23
C ILE A 9 5.48 2.39 8.24
N ASP A 10 4.68 1.78 9.12
CA ASP A 10 4.56 0.31 9.22
C ASP A 10 3.74 -0.24 8.05
N ASP A 11 4.42 -0.67 6.99
CA ASP A 11 3.87 -1.33 5.80
C ASP A 11 4.26 -2.82 5.83
N PRO A 12 3.51 -3.67 6.57
CA PRO A 12 3.97 -5.00 6.98
C PRO A 12 4.23 -5.96 5.82
N VAL A 13 3.62 -5.72 4.65
CA VAL A 13 3.78 -6.53 3.44
C VAL A 13 4.49 -5.78 2.30
N GLY A 14 4.95 -4.55 2.55
CA GLY A 14 5.61 -3.71 1.55
C GLY A 14 4.70 -3.25 0.41
N ALA A 15 3.38 -3.18 0.64
CA ALA A 15 2.38 -2.89 -0.38
C ALA A 15 2.60 -1.53 -1.07
N ILE A 16 3.01 -0.51 -0.32
CA ILE A 16 3.26 0.83 -0.87
C ILE A 16 4.46 0.77 -1.83
N SER A 17 5.50 0.02 -1.48
CA SER A 17 6.67 -0.10 -2.34
C SER A 17 6.38 -0.92 -3.61
N VAL A 18 5.82 -2.13 -3.47
CA VAL A 18 5.68 -3.06 -4.61
C VAL A 18 4.48 -2.76 -5.51
N HIS A 19 3.42 -2.15 -4.98
CA HIS A 19 2.23 -1.81 -5.78
C HIS A 19 2.11 -0.32 -6.02
N GLY A 20 2.29 0.51 -4.98
CA GLY A 20 2.20 1.96 -5.11
C GLY A 20 3.32 2.56 -5.98
N VAL A 21 4.57 2.40 -5.55
CA VAL A 21 5.73 3.00 -6.24
C VAL A 21 5.98 2.34 -7.59
N VAL A 22 6.08 1.00 -7.64
CA VAL A 22 6.33 0.30 -8.91
C VAL A 22 5.16 0.49 -9.89
N GLY A 23 3.91 0.51 -9.43
CA GLY A 23 2.75 0.80 -10.27
C GLY A 23 2.79 2.21 -10.86
N ALA A 24 3.13 3.22 -10.05
CA ALA A 24 3.30 4.60 -10.51
C ALA A 24 4.43 4.72 -11.54
N VAL A 25 5.60 4.12 -11.26
CA VAL A 25 6.74 4.11 -12.17
C VAL A 25 6.38 3.43 -13.49
N GLY A 26 5.79 2.22 -13.44
CA GLY A 26 5.36 1.50 -14.63
C GLY A 26 4.37 2.30 -15.49
N THR A 27 3.43 2.98 -14.85
CA THR A 27 2.45 3.83 -15.55
C THR A 27 3.11 5.02 -16.24
N LEU A 28 4.08 5.68 -15.59
CA LEU A 28 4.88 6.75 -16.21
C LEU A 28 5.72 6.23 -17.38
N LEU A 29 6.29 5.03 -17.25
CA LEU A 29 7.10 4.41 -18.29
C LEU A 29 6.31 4.10 -19.56
N VAL A 30 4.99 3.91 -19.49
CA VAL A 30 4.13 3.88 -20.69
C VAL A 30 4.27 5.18 -21.49
N GLY A 31 4.30 6.33 -20.82
CA GLY A 31 4.47 7.62 -21.48
C GLY A 31 5.85 7.83 -22.13
N VAL A 32 6.84 7.04 -21.70
CA VAL A 32 8.20 7.07 -22.26
C VAL A 32 8.36 6.09 -23.41
N PHE A 33 7.89 4.85 -23.22
CA PHE A 33 8.23 3.71 -24.07
C PHE A 33 7.08 3.21 -24.95
N ALA A 34 5.89 3.80 -24.91
CA ALA A 34 4.84 3.46 -25.86
C ALA A 34 5.32 3.69 -27.30
N THR A 35 5.19 2.66 -28.16
CA THR A 35 5.58 2.75 -29.57
C THR A 35 4.70 3.71 -30.37
N ASP A 36 3.49 3.97 -29.88
CA ASP A 36 2.60 5.00 -30.38
C ASP A 36 2.52 6.13 -29.34
N GLY A 37 2.97 7.32 -29.71
CA GLY A 37 2.89 8.53 -28.87
C GLY A 37 3.87 8.62 -27.69
N GLY A 38 4.74 7.63 -27.45
CA GLY A 38 5.74 7.68 -26.39
C GLY A 38 6.89 8.65 -26.66
N LEU A 39 7.48 9.18 -25.58
CA LEU A 39 8.55 10.18 -25.65
C LEU A 39 9.75 9.74 -26.50
N LEU A 40 10.21 8.49 -26.33
CA LEU A 40 11.37 7.97 -27.06
C LEU A 40 11.04 7.50 -28.49
N TYR A 41 9.77 7.51 -28.87
CA TYR A 41 9.28 7.15 -30.19
C TYR A 41 8.77 8.37 -30.98
N GLY A 42 9.15 9.59 -30.55
CA GLY A 42 8.84 10.83 -31.27
C GLY A 42 7.48 11.46 -30.95
N GLY A 43 6.71 10.91 -30.01
CA GLY A 43 5.39 11.42 -29.61
C GLY A 43 5.42 12.67 -28.72
N GLY A 44 6.60 13.11 -28.29
CA GLY A 44 6.76 14.26 -27.40
C GLY A 44 6.28 13.97 -25.97
N PHE A 45 5.96 15.03 -25.20
CA PHE A 45 5.62 14.92 -23.77
C PHE A 45 4.13 14.67 -23.50
N GLY A 46 3.27 14.62 -24.53
CA GLY A 46 1.83 14.49 -24.37
C GLY A 46 1.42 13.24 -23.59
N GLN A 47 1.86 12.07 -24.06
CA GLN A 47 1.53 10.79 -23.41
C GLN A 47 2.09 10.72 -21.99
N LEU A 48 3.34 11.12 -21.76
CA LEU A 48 3.93 11.17 -20.42
C LEU A 48 3.14 12.08 -19.47
N GLY A 49 2.68 13.25 -19.95
CA GLY A 49 1.83 14.15 -19.18
C GLY A 49 0.50 13.50 -18.79
N VAL A 50 -0.17 12.83 -19.73
CA VAL A 50 -1.41 12.09 -19.46
C VAL A 50 -1.20 11.00 -18.41
N GLN A 51 -0.13 10.21 -18.54
CA GLN A 51 0.20 9.16 -17.56
C GLN A 51 0.49 9.74 -16.17
N ALA A 52 1.20 10.86 -16.09
CA ALA A 52 1.49 11.54 -14.83
C ALA A 52 0.21 12.06 -14.15
N ILE A 53 -0.70 12.67 -14.92
CA ILE A 53 -2.02 13.07 -14.41
C ILE A 53 -2.77 11.84 -13.89
N GLY A 54 -2.79 10.74 -14.64
CA GLY A 54 -3.43 9.49 -14.22
C GLY A 54 -2.91 8.96 -12.89
N VAL A 55 -1.59 8.89 -12.71
CA VAL A 55 -0.95 8.45 -11.45
C VAL A 55 -1.38 9.33 -10.28
N VAL A 56 -1.32 10.66 -10.44
CA VAL A 56 -1.69 11.60 -9.37
C VAL A 56 -3.18 11.52 -9.07
N SER A 57 -4.04 11.47 -10.09
CA SER A 57 -5.50 11.40 -9.93
C SER A 57 -5.92 10.12 -9.18
N ILE A 58 -5.41 8.96 -9.60
CA ILE A 58 -5.75 7.68 -8.95
C ILE A 58 -5.14 7.62 -7.54
N GLY A 59 -3.90 8.06 -7.37
CA GLY A 59 -3.24 8.10 -6.06
C GLY A 59 -4.00 8.98 -5.06
N ALA A 60 -4.38 10.20 -5.47
CA ALA A 60 -5.16 11.11 -4.64
C ALA A 60 -6.54 10.54 -4.30
N TRP A 61 -7.25 9.99 -5.29
CA TRP A 61 -8.55 9.36 -5.09
C TRP A 61 -8.47 8.20 -4.09
N ALA A 62 -7.55 7.27 -4.31
CA ALA A 62 -7.39 6.09 -3.46
C ALA A 62 -7.01 6.47 -2.03
N MET A 63 -6.08 7.41 -1.83
CA MET A 63 -5.69 7.86 -0.49
C MET A 63 -6.84 8.57 0.23
N ILE A 64 -7.51 9.53 -0.41
CA ILE A 64 -8.56 10.33 0.23
C ILE A 64 -9.75 9.44 0.61
N THR A 65 -10.23 8.63 -0.34
CA THR A 65 -11.40 7.79 -0.10
C THR A 65 -11.13 6.70 0.94
N THR A 66 -9.96 6.05 0.87
CA THR A 66 -9.56 5.05 1.87
C THR A 66 -9.38 5.70 3.25
N PHE A 67 -8.74 6.86 3.33
CA PHE A 67 -8.57 7.58 4.59
C PHE A 67 -9.91 7.93 5.24
N ILE A 68 -10.87 8.44 4.46
CA ILE A 68 -12.22 8.75 4.95
C ILE A 68 -12.91 7.48 5.44
N LEU A 69 -12.92 6.41 4.62
CA LEU A 69 -13.56 5.14 4.96
C LEU A 69 -12.98 4.55 6.24
N LEU A 70 -11.66 4.41 6.33
CA LEU A 70 -10.98 3.85 7.50
C LEU A 70 -11.18 4.73 8.74
N SER A 71 -11.20 6.07 8.60
CA SER A 71 -11.51 6.97 9.72
C SER A 71 -12.93 6.78 10.25
N ILE A 72 -13.92 6.58 9.36
CA ILE A 72 -15.29 6.28 9.75
C ILE A 72 -15.37 4.93 10.47
N LEU A 73 -14.76 3.88 9.90
CA LEU A 73 -14.74 2.55 10.52
C LEU A 73 -14.07 2.58 11.90
N LYS A 74 -12.96 3.30 12.03
CA LYS A 74 -12.26 3.52 13.29
C LYS A 74 -13.17 4.16 14.34
N ALA A 75 -13.99 5.13 13.96
CA ALA A 75 -14.90 5.82 14.87
C ALA A 75 -16.13 4.98 15.26
N VAL A 76 -16.62 4.12 14.36
CA VAL A 76 -17.84 3.34 14.56
C VAL A 76 -17.60 2.02 15.30
N MET A 77 -16.55 1.29 14.91
CA MET A 77 -16.31 -0.07 15.42
C MET A 77 -14.84 -0.36 15.78
N GLY A 78 -13.92 0.55 15.49
CA GLY A 78 -12.49 0.32 15.64
C GLY A 78 -11.88 -0.42 14.45
N LEU A 79 -10.56 -0.33 14.30
CA LEU A 79 -9.80 -0.98 13.20
C LEU A 79 -8.71 -1.93 13.69
N ARG A 80 -8.28 -1.80 14.95
CA ARG A 80 -7.16 -2.55 15.54
C ARG A 80 -7.65 -3.18 16.83
N VAL A 81 -7.21 -4.40 17.08
CA VAL A 81 -7.44 -5.13 18.34
C VAL A 81 -6.76 -4.41 19.51
N THR A 82 -7.07 -4.84 20.74
CA THR A 82 -6.37 -4.29 21.92
C THR A 82 -4.88 -4.66 21.89
N GLU A 83 -4.04 -3.86 22.55
CA GLU A 83 -2.60 -4.13 22.66
C GLU A 83 -2.32 -5.52 23.26
N LYS A 84 -3.16 -5.96 24.22
CA LYS A 84 -3.07 -7.30 24.80
C LYS A 84 -3.31 -8.38 23.75
N GLU A 85 -4.38 -8.27 22.97
CA GLU A 85 -4.71 -9.23 21.90
C GLU A 85 -3.66 -9.24 20.79
N GLU A 86 -3.09 -8.07 20.48
CA GLU A 86 -2.00 -7.94 19.51
C GLU A 86 -0.74 -8.67 19.97
N LEU A 87 -0.36 -8.54 21.26
CA LEU A 87 0.80 -9.23 21.85
C LEU A 87 0.58 -10.74 22.01
N GLU A 88 -0.64 -11.16 22.35
CA GLU A 88 -1.00 -12.58 22.48
C GLU A 88 -1.17 -13.28 21.12
N GLY A 89 -1.40 -12.51 20.05
CA GLY A 89 -1.54 -12.97 18.67
C GLY A 89 -3.01 -13.20 18.26
N LEU A 90 -3.37 -12.75 17.05
CA LEU A 90 -4.75 -12.85 16.55
C LEU A 90 -5.19 -14.29 16.28
N ASP A 91 -4.27 -15.22 16.01
CA ASP A 91 -4.63 -16.64 15.79
C ASP A 91 -5.34 -17.24 17.03
N LEU A 92 -4.91 -16.84 18.23
CA LEU A 92 -5.55 -17.28 19.47
C LEU A 92 -6.93 -16.64 19.64
N HIS A 93 -7.03 -15.33 19.42
CA HIS A 93 -8.24 -14.55 19.72
C HIS A 93 -9.34 -14.66 18.65
N GLU A 94 -8.96 -14.82 17.38
CA GLU A 94 -9.89 -14.92 16.25
C GLU A 94 -10.16 -16.36 15.81
N HIS A 95 -9.22 -17.28 16.05
CA HIS A 95 -9.29 -18.65 15.55
C HIS A 95 -9.19 -19.72 16.65
N GLY A 96 -8.89 -19.34 17.90
CA GLY A 96 -8.83 -20.27 19.04
C GLY A 96 -7.67 -21.27 18.94
N ILE A 97 -6.68 -21.00 18.09
CA ILE A 97 -5.54 -21.89 17.83
C ILE A 97 -4.23 -21.18 18.13
N ASP A 98 -3.24 -21.96 18.53
CA ASP A 98 -1.84 -21.54 18.51
C ASP A 98 -1.26 -21.96 17.16
N SER A 99 -0.71 -21.02 16.39
CA SER A 99 -0.21 -21.32 15.04
C SER A 99 1.06 -22.17 15.05
N TYR A 100 1.84 -22.13 16.13
CA TYR A 100 3.06 -22.92 16.25
C TYR A 100 3.26 -23.49 17.68
N PRO A 101 2.37 -24.39 18.12
CA PRO A 101 2.37 -24.92 19.48
C PRO A 101 3.65 -25.69 19.83
N GLU A 102 4.37 -26.19 18.82
CA GLU A 102 5.63 -26.92 18.98
C GLU A 102 6.81 -26.04 19.45
N PHE A 103 6.75 -24.72 19.27
CA PHE A 103 7.81 -23.81 19.72
C PHE A 103 7.61 -23.30 21.15
N GLY A 104 6.45 -23.55 21.76
CA GLY A 104 6.09 -23.09 23.11
C GLY A 104 5.98 -21.56 23.21
N ARG A 105 5.09 -21.07 24.08
CA ARG A 105 4.95 -19.62 24.35
C ARG A 105 5.93 -19.07 25.41
N ASP A 106 6.89 -19.89 25.83
CA ASP A 106 7.84 -19.55 26.88
C ASP A 106 9.05 -18.78 26.33
N LYS A 107 8.83 -17.50 25.99
CA LYS A 107 9.86 -16.44 26.01
C LYS A 107 9.26 -15.11 26.42
#